data_AF-A0A6B0XUE5-F1
#
_entry.id   AF-A0A6B0XUE5-F1
#
_cell.length_a   1.000
_cell.length_b   1.000
_cell.length_c   1.000
_cell.angle_alpha   90.00
_cell.angle_beta   90.00
_cell.angle_gamma   90.00
#
_symmetry.space_group_name_H-M   'P 1'
#
loop_
_entity.id
_entity.type
_entity.pdbx_description
1 polymer ?
#
loop_
_entity_poly.entity_id
_entity_poly.type
_entity_poly.pdbx_seq_one_letter_code
_entity_poly.pdbx_strand_id
1 'polypeptide(L)'
;MTLSPQLPEFARGWIEEDGIEFDVLLDFGLGVARDYGLTFTVDGNLRTLYRDGLGIDLARFNGDESWELPLTSTFVIDRSGTIVYASADPDYTVRAEPAEVLAAIPT
;
A
#
# COMPACT_ATOMS: atom_id res chain seq x y z
N MET A 1 -10.73 3.47 3.84
CA MET A 1 -10.16 3.59 2.49
C MET A 1 -8.81 2.91 2.46
N THR A 2 -8.35 2.49 1.28
CA THR A 2 -6.96 2.06 1.04
C THR A 2 -6.38 2.83 -0.14
N LEU A 3 -5.06 2.86 -0.26
CA LEU A 3 -4.32 3.50 -1.34
C LEU A 3 -3.38 2.47 -1.98
N SER A 4 -3.52 2.24 -3.28
CA SER A 4 -2.77 1.20 -4.01
C SER A 4 -2.13 1.77 -5.27
N PRO A 5 -0.90 1.35 -5.65
CA PRO A 5 -0.30 1.74 -6.93
C PRO A 5 -0.80 0.94 -8.13
N GLN A 6 -1.59 -0.13 -7.91
CA GLN A 6 -1.97 -1.06 -8.96
C GLN A 6 -2.92 -0.42 -9.97
N LEU A 7 -2.75 -0.76 -11.24
CA LEU A 7 -3.67 -0.36 -12.29
C LEU A 7 -5.07 -0.96 -12.06
N PRO A 8 -6.15 -0.25 -12.46
CA PRO A 8 -7.53 -0.69 -12.18
C PRO A 8 -7.85 -2.11 -12.63
N GLU A 9 -7.30 -2.56 -13.76
CA GLU A 9 -7.51 -3.89 -14.31
C GLU A 9 -6.94 -5.01 -13.43
N PHE A 10 -5.90 -4.73 -12.64
CA PHE A 10 -5.32 -5.67 -11.68
C PHE A 10 -5.90 -5.49 -10.29
N ALA A 11 -6.31 -4.26 -9.95
CA ALA A 11 -6.93 -3.97 -8.66
C ALA A 11 -8.34 -4.58 -8.54
N ARG A 12 -9.13 -4.52 -9.61
CA ARG A 12 -10.53 -4.98 -9.63
C ARG A 12 -10.70 -6.42 -9.12
N GLY A 13 -9.78 -7.32 -9.49
CA GLY A 13 -9.88 -8.75 -9.14
C GLY A 13 -9.97 -8.95 -7.64
N TRP A 14 -8.99 -8.46 -6.87
CA TRP A 14 -8.98 -8.63 -5.42
C TRP A 14 -10.04 -7.76 -4.72
N ILE A 15 -10.42 -6.61 -5.28
CA ILE A 15 -11.51 -5.80 -4.72
C ILE A 15 -12.82 -6.60 -4.70
N GLU A 16 -13.12 -7.26 -5.82
CA GLU A 16 -14.33 -8.07 -5.99
C GLU A 16 -14.24 -9.41 -5.23
N GLU A 17 -13.10 -10.10 -5.31
CA GLU A 17 -12.87 -11.40 -4.66
C GLU A 17 -12.84 -11.32 -3.13
N ASP A 18 -12.19 -10.28 -2.58
CA ASP A 18 -12.06 -10.10 -1.12
C ASP A 18 -13.26 -9.35 -0.51
N GLY A 19 -14.23 -8.92 -1.32
CA GLY A 19 -15.44 -8.24 -0.85
C GLY A 19 -15.13 -6.90 -0.18
N ILE A 20 -14.23 -6.10 -0.76
CA ILE A 20 -13.81 -4.82 -0.19
C ILE A 20 -14.94 -3.79 -0.31
N GLU A 21 -15.52 -3.40 0.83
CA GLU A 21 -16.66 -2.46 0.89
C GLU A 21 -16.25 -0.98 1.08
N PHE A 22 -14.97 -0.70 1.28
CA PHE A 22 -14.46 0.66 1.48
C PHE A 22 -13.78 1.20 0.22
N ASP A 23 -13.62 2.52 0.15
CA ASP A 23 -12.99 3.18 -1.00
C ASP A 23 -11.56 2.69 -1.25
N VAL A 24 -11.29 2.32 -2.49
CA VAL A 24 -9.95 1.99 -2.99
C VAL A 24 -9.47 3.13 -3.87
N LEU A 25 -8.45 3.84 -3.41
CA LEU A 25 -7.82 4.94 -4.12
C LEU A 25 -6.56 4.45 -4.84
N LEU A 26 -6.22 5.09 -5.95
CA LEU A 26 -5.09 4.70 -6.79
C LEU A 26 -3.98 5.76 -6.74
N ASP A 27 -2.81 5.38 -6.24
CA ASP A 27 -1.60 6.21 -6.19
C ASP A 27 -0.65 5.81 -7.33
N PHE A 28 -1.07 6.12 -8.56
CA PHE A 28 -0.29 5.78 -9.74
C PHE A 28 1.10 6.43 -9.68
N GLY A 29 2.12 5.60 -9.87
CA GLY A 29 3.50 6.04 -9.76
C GLY A 29 3.91 6.45 -8.35
N LEU A 30 3.16 6.12 -7.29
CA LEU A 30 3.57 6.29 -5.88
C LEU A 30 3.85 7.74 -5.44
N GLY A 31 3.12 8.72 -5.97
CA GLY A 31 3.33 10.13 -5.63
C GLY A 31 3.09 10.40 -4.14
N VAL A 32 1.93 9.98 -3.62
CA VAL A 32 1.57 10.19 -2.21
C VAL A 32 2.46 9.36 -1.29
N ALA A 33 2.72 8.10 -1.65
CA ALA A 33 3.62 7.24 -0.88
C ALA A 33 5.03 7.84 -0.76
N ARG A 34 5.58 8.43 -1.84
CA ARG A 34 6.89 9.10 -1.81
C ARG A 34 6.88 10.36 -0.94
N ASP A 35 5.84 11.18 -1.04
CA ASP A 35 5.71 12.40 -0.22
C ASP A 35 5.70 12.07 1.29
N TYR A 36 5.18 10.89 1.65
CA TYR A 36 5.14 10.40 3.02
C TYR A 36 6.41 9.63 3.43
N GLY A 37 7.38 9.46 2.51
CA GLY A 37 8.60 8.69 2.76
C GLY A 37 8.35 7.19 2.92
N LEU A 38 7.27 6.67 2.32
CA LEU A 38 6.78 5.30 2.48
C LEU A 38 7.09 4.43 1.26
N THR A 39 8.17 4.67 0.54
CA THR A 39 8.53 3.85 -0.63
C THR A 39 9.89 3.22 -0.44
N PHE A 40 10.05 2.00 -0.95
CA PHE A 40 11.34 1.37 -1.08
C PHE A 40 11.48 0.73 -2.46
N THR A 41 12.71 0.69 -2.95
CA THR A 41 13.05 0.06 -4.21
C THR A 41 13.34 -1.41 -3.99
N VAL A 42 12.70 -2.28 -4.79
CA VAL A 42 12.96 -3.73 -4.76
C VAL A 42 14.35 -4.01 -5.33
N ASP A 43 15.17 -4.78 -4.61
CA ASP A 43 16.51 -5.17 -5.06
C ASP A 43 16.49 -6.04 -6.31
N GLY A 44 17.47 -5.88 -7.20
CA GLY A 44 17.50 -6.53 -8.52
C GLY A 44 17.35 -8.06 -8.50
N ASN A 45 17.96 -8.74 -7.53
CA ASN A 45 17.80 -10.20 -7.37
C ASN A 45 16.36 -10.58 -7.02
N LEU A 46 15.71 -9.77 -6.17
CA LEU A 46 14.33 -9.98 -5.75
C LEU A 46 13.35 -9.68 -6.90
N ARG A 47 13.65 -8.71 -7.77
CA ARG A 47 12.86 -8.42 -8.99
C ARG A 47 12.77 -9.66 -9.89
N THR A 48 13.90 -10.31 -10.15
CA THR A 48 13.96 -11.53 -10.96
C THR A 48 13.14 -12.65 -10.33
N LEU A 49 13.28 -12.87 -9.02
CA LEU A 49 12.48 -13.87 -8.30
C LEU A 49 10.98 -13.56 -8.39
N TYR A 50 10.58 -12.31 -8.18
CA TYR A 50 9.19 -11.90 -8.23
C TYR A 50 8.61 -12.11 -9.62
N ARG A 51 9.25 -11.58 -10.67
CA ARG A 51 8.76 -11.68 -12.05
C ARG A 51 8.77 -13.12 -12.56
N ASP A 52 9.91 -13.79 -12.48
CA ASP A 52 10.15 -15.06 -13.19
C ASP A 52 9.81 -16.28 -12.33
N GLY A 53 9.92 -16.16 -11.01
CA GLY A 53 9.65 -17.25 -10.06
C GLY A 53 8.22 -17.24 -9.49
N LEU A 54 7.67 -16.05 -9.20
CA LEU A 54 6.36 -15.90 -8.55
C LEU A 54 5.28 -15.33 -9.47
N GLY A 55 5.63 -14.88 -10.68
CA GLY A 55 4.70 -14.23 -11.61
C GLY A 55 4.26 -12.82 -11.17
N ILE A 56 4.98 -12.22 -10.21
CA ILE A 56 4.74 -10.88 -9.67
C ILE A 56 5.53 -9.87 -10.50
N ASP A 57 4.97 -9.48 -11.64
CA ASP A 57 5.54 -8.42 -12.48
C ASP A 57 5.02 -7.06 -12.02
N LEU A 58 5.77 -6.42 -11.10
CA LEU A 58 5.40 -5.14 -10.53
C LEU A 58 5.27 -4.03 -11.58
N ALA A 59 6.14 -4.04 -12.59
CA ALA A 59 6.10 -3.02 -13.65
C ALA A 59 4.81 -3.14 -14.46
N ARG A 60 4.41 -4.37 -14.77
CA ARG A 60 3.12 -4.63 -15.41
C ARG A 60 1.94 -4.26 -14.52
N PHE A 61 1.95 -4.64 -13.24
CA PHE A 61 0.80 -4.44 -12.34
C PHE A 61 0.58 -2.98 -11.94
N ASN A 62 1.65 -2.21 -11.78
CA ASN A 62 1.58 -0.82 -11.34
C ASN A 62 1.72 0.19 -12.49
N GLY A 63 2.02 -0.28 -13.71
CA GLY A 63 2.23 0.59 -14.88
C GLY A 63 3.46 1.49 -14.76
N ASP A 64 4.45 1.07 -13.97
CA ASP A 64 5.59 1.89 -13.56
C ASP A 64 6.88 1.06 -13.50
N GLU A 65 7.94 1.52 -14.18
CA GLU A 65 9.21 0.78 -14.29
C GLU A 65 10.19 1.01 -13.12
N SER A 66 9.83 1.80 -12.11
CA SER A 66 10.73 2.11 -10.98
C SER A 66 11.08 0.89 -10.14
N TRP A 67 10.20 -0.12 -10.14
CA TRP A 67 10.25 -1.25 -9.19
C TRP A 67 10.24 -0.79 -7.72
N GLU A 68 9.49 0.27 -7.45
CA GLU A 68 9.19 0.69 -6.09
C GLU A 68 7.89 0.06 -5.59
N LEU A 69 7.84 -0.17 -4.29
CA LEU A 69 6.65 -0.60 -3.57
C LEU A 69 6.39 0.36 -2.40
N PRO A 70 5.11 0.56 -2.05
CA PRO A 70 4.79 1.26 -0.83
C PRO A 70 5.10 0.36 0.39
N LEU A 71 5.59 0.97 1.46
CA LEU A 71 5.61 0.38 2.78
C LEU A 71 4.15 0.15 3.22
N THR A 72 3.89 -0.97 3.89
CA THR A 72 2.57 -1.20 4.48
C THR A 72 2.40 -0.25 5.65
N SER A 73 1.38 0.60 5.58
CA SER A 73 1.17 1.66 6.56
C SER A 73 -0.30 1.81 6.92
N THR A 74 -0.57 2.18 8.17
CA THR A 74 -1.91 2.46 8.70
C THR A 74 -1.90 3.82 9.38
N PHE A 75 -2.86 4.67 9.00
CA PHE A 75 -3.03 6.00 9.56
C PHE A 75 -4.46 6.20 10.06
N VAL A 76 -4.61 6.93 11.17
CA VAL A 76 -5.88 7.54 11.56
C VAL A 76 -5.71 9.04 11.39
N ILE A 77 -6.55 9.62 10.53
CA ILE A 77 -6.58 11.05 10.23
C ILE A 77 -7.88 11.60 10.77
N ASP A 78 -7.81 12.62 11.62
CA ASP A 78 -9.01 13.25 12.19
C ASP A 78 -9.68 14.20 11.19
N ARG A 79 -10.83 14.79 11.57
CA ARG A 79 -11.59 15.70 10.70
C ARG A 79 -10.89 17.03 10.41
N SER A 80 -9.86 17.39 11.18
CA SER A 80 -9.02 18.56 10.91
C SER A 80 -7.91 18.27 9.89
N GLY A 81 -7.75 17.01 9.50
CA GLY A 81 -6.66 16.55 8.63
C GLY A 81 -5.38 16.21 9.40
N THR A 82 -5.46 16.06 10.73
CA THR A 82 -4.29 15.73 11.56
C THR A 82 -4.15 14.22 11.70
N ILE A 83 -2.93 13.70 11.51
CA ILE A 83 -2.61 12.30 11.80
C ILE A 83 -2.56 12.11 13.32
N VAL A 84 -3.49 11.35 13.87
CA VAL A 84 -3.59 11.03 15.31
C VAL A 84 -3.06 9.64 15.64
N TYR A 85 -2.82 8.81 14.63
CA TYR A 85 -2.12 7.53 14.73
C TYR A 85 -1.39 7.23 13.42
N ALA A 86 -0.18 6.68 13.55
CA ALA A 86 0.62 6.22 12.42
C ALA A 86 1.33 4.92 12.80
N SER A 87 1.26 3.93 11.91
CA SER A 87 2.03 2.70 11.95
C SER A 87 2.60 2.47 10.56
N ALA A 88 3.92 2.33 10.47
CA ALA A 88 4.65 2.04 9.25
C ALA A 88 5.95 1.33 9.64
N ASP A 89 6.03 0.03 9.37
CA ASP A 89 7.19 -0.79 9.70
C ASP A 89 7.82 -1.36 8.43
N PRO A 90 9.16 -1.29 8.27
CA PRO A 90 9.85 -1.93 7.15
C PRO A 90 9.65 -3.45 7.09
N ASP A 91 9.42 -4.10 8.23
CA ASP A 91 8.97 -5.48 8.27
C ASP A 91 7.46 -5.54 8.00
N TYR A 92 7.08 -5.90 6.78
CA TYR A 92 5.69 -5.99 6.34
C TYR A 92 4.84 -7.01 7.12
N THR A 93 5.46 -7.88 7.92
CA THR A 93 4.78 -8.81 8.82
C THR A 93 4.35 -8.15 10.13
N VAL A 94 4.97 -7.03 10.50
CA VAL A 94 4.55 -6.16 11.59
C VAL A 94 3.42 -5.28 11.09
N ARG A 95 2.23 -5.44 11.68
CA ARG A 95 1.02 -4.72 11.27
C ARG A 95 0.39 -4.00 12.45
N ALA A 96 -0.32 -2.92 12.16
CA ALA A 96 -1.13 -2.23 13.14
C ALA A 96 -2.20 -3.17 13.71
N GLU A 97 -2.26 -3.28 15.03
CA GLU A 97 -3.29 -4.05 15.71
C GLU A 97 -4.65 -3.33 15.58
N PRO A 98 -5.72 -3.99 15.08
CA PRO A 98 -7.00 -3.32 14.84
C PRO A 98 -7.59 -2.62 16.07
N ALA A 99 -7.39 -3.21 17.26
CA ALA A 99 -7.84 -2.61 18.51
C ALA A 99 -7.13 -1.29 18.84
N GLU A 100 -5.84 -1.18 18.52
CA GLU A 100 -5.07 0.06 18.71
C GLU A 100 -5.52 1.15 17.74
N VAL A 101 -5.76 0.78 16.48
CA VAL A 101 -6.27 1.69 15.44
C VAL A 101 -7.62 2.26 15.86
N LEU A 102 -8.54 1.42 16.34
CA LEU A 102 -9.87 1.84 16.81
C LEU A 102 -9.78 2.73 18.06
N ALA A 103 -8.88 2.42 19.00
CA ALA A 103 -8.69 3.22 20.20
C ALA A 103 -8.13 4.62 19.92
N ALA A 104 -7.44 4.80 18.79
CA ALA A 104 -6.89 6.08 18.38
C ALA A 104 -7.91 6.99 17.67
N ILE A 105 -9.13 6.52 17.38
CA ILE A 105 -10.17 7.34 16.76
C ILE A 105 -10.62 8.41 17.76
N PRO A 106 -10.46 9.71 17.43
CA PRO A 106 -10.90 10.79 18.31
C PRO A 106 -12.43 10.77 18.45
N THR A 107 -12.91 10.98 19.68
CA THR A 107 -14.34 11.19 20.00
C THR A 107 -14.87 12.53 19.53
#